data_AF-A0A7U3Q2Z5-F1
#
_entry.id   AF-A0A7U3Q2Z5-F1
#
_cell.length_a   1.000
_cell.length_b   1.000
_cell.length_c   1.000
_cell.angle_alpha   90.00
_cell.angle_beta   90.00
_cell.angle_gamma   90.00
#
_symmetry.space_group_name_H-M   'P 1'
#
loop_
_entity.id
_entity.type
_entity.pdbx_description
1 polymer ?
#
loop_
_entity_poly.entity_id
_entity_poly.type
_entity_poly.pdbx_seq_one_letter_code
_entity_poly.pdbx_strand_id
1 'polypeptide(L)'
;MSDHVGPEVTKETLKVLDVIKEPCPNAKFQRTFDLVGVSSIDKHGTPNTNEVLEKAAQNGAVLFGSVGGPEWADATPKPECGILRLRHRLDAFAHLRPYVIFAPSLLNASPLETDAVNGTRFIVARENCGEAYFGDEVENRVVVLGSLGLQAACTYPEQMERWMQEEEVQPSSEAPIKPVSSRVACVGEE
;
A
#
# COMPACT_ATOMS: atom_id res chain seq x y z
N MET A 1 8.70 14.85 -5.39
CA MET A 1 9.16 15.09 -4.01
C MET A 1 8.00 14.83 -3.10
N SER A 2 8.28 14.07 -2.04
CA SER A 2 7.32 13.57 -1.06
C SER A 2 7.66 14.19 0.31
N ASP A 3 6.97 13.83 1.38
CA ASP A 3 7.03 14.54 2.66
C ASP A 3 8.05 13.92 3.63
N HIS A 4 8.55 14.72 4.60
CA HIS A 4 9.50 14.34 5.66
C HIS A 4 10.75 13.60 5.16
N VAL A 5 10.98 12.36 5.59
CA VAL A 5 12.18 11.57 5.25
C VAL A 5 12.19 11.15 3.77
N GLY A 6 11.05 11.20 3.10
CA GLY A 6 10.84 10.68 1.76
C GLY A 6 11.82 11.18 0.69
N PRO A 7 12.13 12.49 0.60
CA PRO A 7 13.15 13.00 -0.32
C PRO A 7 14.55 12.43 -0.06
N GLU A 8 14.92 12.24 1.22
CA GLU A 8 16.23 11.72 1.60
C GLU A 8 16.38 10.26 1.18
N VAL A 9 15.43 9.39 1.56
CA VAL A 9 15.47 7.97 1.17
C VAL A 9 15.35 7.81 -0.35
N THR A 10 14.51 8.59 -1.02
CA THR A 10 14.39 8.55 -2.48
C THR A 10 15.70 8.92 -3.15
N LYS A 11 16.40 9.96 -2.67
CA LYS A 11 17.70 10.37 -3.20
C LYS A 11 18.74 9.25 -3.09
N GLU A 12 18.78 8.54 -1.96
CA GLU A 12 19.70 7.40 -1.79
C GLU A 12 19.31 6.22 -2.68
N THR A 13 18.01 5.93 -2.85
CA THR A 13 17.53 4.91 -3.80
C THR A 13 17.99 5.19 -5.23
N LEU A 14 17.97 6.46 -5.66
CA LEU A 14 18.43 6.84 -7.01
C LEU A 14 19.92 6.55 -7.22
N LYS A 15 20.76 6.70 -6.19
CA LYS A 15 22.19 6.34 -6.27
C LYS A 15 22.36 4.84 -6.48
N VAL A 16 21.60 4.01 -5.76
CA VAL A 16 21.61 2.56 -5.94
C VAL A 16 21.17 2.18 -7.36
N LEU A 17 20.14 2.84 -7.90
CA LEU A 17 19.71 2.64 -9.29
C LEU A 17 20.79 3.03 -10.31
N ASP A 18 21.65 3.99 -10.01
CA ASP A 18 22.77 4.35 -10.87
C ASP A 18 23.87 3.27 -10.87
N VAL A 19 24.13 2.62 -9.74
CA VAL A 19 25.09 1.51 -9.63
C VAL A 19 24.61 0.27 -10.39
N ILE A 20 23.30 -0.03 -10.39
CA ILE A 20 22.72 -1.20 -11.09
C ILE A 20 22.96 -1.16 -12.61
N LYS A 21 23.25 0.01 -13.19
CA LYS A 21 23.52 0.15 -14.64
C LYS A 21 24.78 -0.62 -15.08
N GLU A 22 25.78 -0.77 -14.20
CA GLU A 22 27.02 -1.48 -14.51
C GLU A 22 26.79 -2.98 -14.78
N PRO A 23 26.16 -3.75 -13.88
CA PRO A 23 25.87 -5.17 -14.14
C PRO A 23 24.73 -5.40 -15.14
N CYS A 24 23.90 -4.39 -15.42
CA CYS A 24 22.74 -4.49 -16.30
C CYS A 24 22.77 -3.43 -17.42
N PRO A 25 23.61 -3.60 -18.45
CA PRO A 25 23.82 -2.58 -19.50
C PRO A 25 22.58 -2.26 -20.34
N ASN A 26 21.57 -3.14 -20.34
CA ASN A 26 20.29 -2.91 -21.02
C ASN A 26 19.29 -2.11 -20.16
N ALA A 27 19.53 -1.95 -18.86
CA ALA A 27 18.66 -1.22 -17.95
C ALA A 27 18.87 0.30 -18.12
N LYS A 28 17.99 0.93 -18.91
CA LYS A 28 17.98 2.39 -19.11
C LYS A 28 16.83 3.02 -18.34
N PHE A 29 17.16 3.87 -17.37
CA PHE A 29 16.18 4.59 -16.56
C PHE A 29 16.08 6.04 -17.03
N GLN A 30 14.94 6.42 -17.59
CA GLN A 30 14.55 7.82 -17.74
C GLN A 30 13.76 8.23 -16.50
N ARG A 31 14.13 9.37 -15.91
CA ARG A 31 13.59 9.81 -14.62
C ARG A 31 12.91 11.15 -14.80
N THR A 32 11.71 11.26 -14.25
CA THR A 32 11.01 12.54 -14.12
C THR A 32 10.59 12.71 -12.66
N PHE A 33 10.49 13.95 -12.21
CA PHE A 33 10.19 14.28 -10.83
C PHE A 33 9.00 15.22 -10.77
N ASP A 34 8.05 14.87 -9.90
CA ASP A 34 6.81 15.63 -9.71
C ASP A 34 6.45 15.73 -8.23
N LEU A 35 5.54 16.64 -7.88
CA LEU A 35 5.16 16.91 -6.49
C LEU A 35 3.95 16.09 -6.06
N VAL A 36 4.02 15.53 -4.86
CA VAL A 36 2.93 14.79 -4.22
C VAL A 36 2.88 15.13 -2.74
N GLY A 37 1.72 14.96 -2.11
CA GLY A 37 1.55 15.20 -0.69
C GLY A 37 1.53 16.69 -0.34
N VAL A 38 2.11 17.04 0.81
CA VAL A 38 2.14 18.40 1.33
C VAL A 38 2.80 19.34 0.32
N SER A 39 3.93 18.95 -0.27
CA SER A 39 4.63 19.79 -1.25
C SER A 39 3.77 20.14 -2.47
N SER A 40 2.83 19.28 -2.83
CA SER A 40 1.87 19.53 -3.90
C SER A 40 0.72 20.41 -3.42
N ILE A 41 0.25 20.20 -2.19
CA ILE A 41 -0.81 21.02 -1.56
C ILE A 41 -0.35 22.47 -1.43
N ASP A 42 0.85 22.71 -0.91
CA ASP A 42 1.39 24.05 -0.70
C ASP A 42 1.50 24.83 -2.02
N LYS A 43 1.85 24.14 -3.12
CA LYS A 43 2.07 24.77 -4.42
C LYS A 43 0.82 24.84 -5.30
N HIS A 44 -0.04 23.84 -5.23
CA HIS A 44 -1.13 23.61 -6.18
C HIS A 44 -2.51 23.48 -5.52
N GLY A 45 -2.59 23.50 -4.18
CA GLY A 45 -3.84 23.32 -3.43
C GLY A 45 -4.40 21.90 -3.48
N THR A 46 -3.67 20.93 -4.01
CA THR A 46 -4.12 19.54 -4.20
C THR A 46 -2.98 18.56 -3.90
N PRO A 47 -3.25 17.36 -3.34
CA PRO A 47 -2.20 16.40 -2.99
C PRO A 47 -1.47 15.81 -4.21
N ASN A 48 -2.08 15.87 -5.39
CA ASN A 48 -1.43 15.70 -6.69
C ASN A 48 -2.30 16.32 -7.79
N THR A 49 -1.66 16.87 -8.82
CA THR A 49 -2.39 17.42 -9.97
C THR A 49 -2.77 16.28 -10.93
N ASN A 50 -3.78 16.52 -11.78
CA ASN A 50 -4.16 15.55 -12.81
C ASN A 50 -3.02 15.30 -13.81
N GLU A 51 -2.19 16.33 -14.08
CA GLU A 51 -0.99 16.19 -14.91
C GLU A 51 -0.01 15.16 -14.33
N VAL A 52 0.22 15.19 -13.01
CA VAL A 52 1.09 14.21 -12.33
C VAL A 52 0.51 12.80 -12.40
N LEU A 53 -0.81 12.65 -12.26
CA LEU A 53 -1.50 11.37 -12.38
C LEU A 53 -1.38 10.78 -13.80
N GLU A 54 -1.57 11.60 -14.83
CA GLU A 54 -1.43 11.15 -16.22
C GLU A 54 0.01 10.80 -16.56
N LYS A 55 0.96 11.62 -16.11
CA LYS A 55 2.37 11.34 -16.28
C LYS A 55 2.76 10.04 -15.59
N ALA A 56 2.28 9.78 -14.37
CA ALA A 56 2.51 8.52 -13.67
C ALA A 56 1.99 7.32 -14.47
N ALA A 57 0.79 7.41 -15.05
CA ALA A 57 0.19 6.34 -15.87
C ALA A 57 0.92 6.10 -17.20
N GLN A 58 1.63 7.09 -17.74
CA GLN A 58 2.44 6.96 -18.96
C GLN A 58 3.85 6.39 -18.69
N ASN A 59 4.30 6.39 -17.43
CA ASN A 59 5.60 5.84 -17.07
C ASN A 59 5.50 4.34 -16.74
N GLY A 60 6.57 3.58 -17.01
CA GLY A 60 6.62 2.15 -16.72
C GLY A 60 6.74 1.80 -15.23
N ALA A 61 7.13 2.74 -14.38
CA ALA A 61 7.23 2.55 -12.94
C ALA A 61 7.14 3.89 -12.19
N VAL A 62 6.63 3.84 -10.95
CA VAL A 62 6.58 4.99 -10.04
C VAL A 62 7.37 4.66 -8.78
N LEU A 63 8.40 5.48 -8.49
CA LEU A 63 9.11 5.44 -7.22
C LEU A 63 8.49 6.47 -6.28
N PHE A 64 8.02 6.01 -5.12
CA PHE A 64 7.34 6.84 -4.13
C PHE A 64 8.05 6.74 -2.77
N GLY A 65 8.27 7.88 -2.11
CA GLY A 65 8.90 7.97 -0.79
C GLY A 65 7.88 7.83 0.35
N SER A 66 7.62 8.93 1.06
CA SER A 66 6.65 9.02 2.16
C SER A 66 5.72 10.21 1.98
N VAL A 67 4.52 10.15 2.57
CA VAL A 67 3.53 11.23 2.48
C VAL A 67 2.89 11.46 3.85
N GLY A 68 2.55 12.71 4.14
CA GLY A 68 1.90 13.11 5.38
C GLY A 68 2.86 13.40 6.53
N GLY A 69 2.26 13.70 7.68
CA GLY A 69 2.92 14.08 8.92
C GLY A 69 1.90 14.58 9.95
N PRO A 70 2.21 14.51 11.26
CA PRO A 70 1.29 14.93 12.32
C PRO A 70 0.85 16.39 12.19
N GLU A 71 1.66 17.24 11.54
CA GLU A 71 1.38 18.66 11.31
C GLU A 71 0.16 18.89 10.40
N TRP A 72 -0.21 17.89 9.59
CA TRP A 72 -1.30 17.95 8.61
C TRP A 72 -2.45 16.99 8.92
N ALA A 73 -2.55 16.49 10.16
CA ALA A 73 -3.60 15.56 10.56
C ALA A 73 -5.02 16.09 10.27
N ASP A 74 -5.22 17.40 10.47
CA ASP A 74 -6.48 18.11 10.24
C ASP A 74 -6.52 18.87 8.89
N ALA A 75 -5.51 18.70 8.04
CA ALA A 75 -5.44 19.39 6.75
C ALA A 75 -6.56 18.93 5.81
N THR A 76 -7.11 19.87 5.05
CA THR A 76 -8.05 19.59 3.96
C THR A 76 -7.58 20.31 2.71
N PRO A 77 -7.21 19.59 1.63
CA PRO A 77 -7.18 18.13 1.49
C PRO A 77 -6.05 17.48 2.33
N LYS A 78 -6.25 16.22 2.73
CA LYS A 78 -5.21 15.43 3.41
C LYS A 78 -4.09 15.03 2.44
N PRO A 79 -2.81 15.10 2.85
CA PRO A 79 -1.69 14.68 2.00
C PRO A 79 -1.82 13.22 1.52
N GLU A 80 -2.31 12.31 2.37
CA GLU A 80 -2.46 10.88 2.11
C GLU A 80 -3.46 10.58 0.99
N CYS A 81 -4.38 11.51 0.69
CA CYS A 81 -5.25 11.39 -0.48
C CYS A 81 -4.43 11.28 -1.78
N GLY A 82 -3.21 11.81 -1.82
CA GLY A 82 -2.33 11.72 -2.98
C GLY A 82 -1.96 10.29 -3.34
N ILE A 83 -1.54 9.47 -2.37
CA ILE A 83 -1.18 8.08 -2.63
C ILE A 83 -2.40 7.23 -3.01
N LEU A 84 -3.58 7.50 -2.43
CA LEU A 84 -4.83 6.83 -2.79
C LEU A 84 -5.22 7.12 -4.25
N ARG A 85 -5.15 8.40 -4.66
CA ARG A 85 -5.40 8.80 -6.06
C ARG A 85 -4.44 8.15 -7.04
N LEU A 86 -3.15 8.05 -6.68
CA LEU A 86 -2.14 7.36 -7.50
C LEU A 86 -2.46 5.87 -7.64
N ARG A 87 -2.75 5.17 -6.54
CA ARG A 87 -3.09 3.74 -6.55
C ARG A 87 -4.27 3.45 -7.47
N HIS A 88 -5.34 4.22 -7.32
CA HIS A 88 -6.52 4.09 -8.15
C HIS A 88 -6.24 4.42 -9.62
N ARG A 89 -5.51 5.51 -9.91
CA ARG A 89 -5.20 5.91 -11.29
C ARG A 89 -4.37 4.87 -12.05
N LEU A 90 -3.43 4.24 -11.35
CA LEU A 90 -2.50 3.24 -11.90
C LEU A 90 -3.08 1.82 -11.91
N ASP A 91 -4.29 1.63 -11.37
CA ASP A 91 -4.88 0.31 -11.12
C ASP A 91 -3.90 -0.61 -10.36
N ALA A 92 -3.23 -0.05 -9.36
CA ALA A 92 -2.22 -0.75 -8.55
C ALA A 92 -2.88 -1.60 -7.45
N PHE A 93 -3.72 -2.55 -7.86
CA PHE A 93 -4.57 -3.36 -6.98
C PHE A 93 -3.77 -4.35 -6.13
N ALA A 94 -2.68 -4.92 -6.65
CA ALA A 94 -1.85 -5.89 -5.93
C ALA A 94 -0.77 -5.19 -5.10
N HIS A 95 -1.02 -5.01 -3.81
CA HIS A 95 -0.01 -4.50 -2.87
C HIS A 95 0.72 -5.65 -2.20
N LEU A 96 1.96 -5.88 -2.65
CA LEU A 96 2.84 -6.93 -2.14
C LEU A 96 3.71 -6.39 -1.00
N ARG A 97 3.67 -7.07 0.16
CA ARG A 97 4.48 -6.75 1.34
C ARG A 97 5.32 -7.96 1.73
N PRO A 98 6.57 -8.06 1.25
CA PRO A 98 7.45 -9.16 1.62
C PRO A 98 7.90 -9.05 3.08
N TYR A 99 7.82 -10.16 3.81
CA TYR A 99 8.34 -10.32 5.17
C TYR A 99 9.49 -11.31 5.12
N VAL A 100 10.70 -10.80 5.28
CA VAL A 100 11.95 -11.57 5.22
C VAL A 100 12.90 -11.04 6.28
N ILE A 101 13.50 -11.95 7.05
CA ILE A 101 14.62 -11.61 7.92
C ILE A 101 15.92 -11.77 7.13
N PHE A 102 16.54 -10.65 6.76
CA PHE A 102 17.72 -10.64 5.89
C PHE A 102 19.03 -10.99 6.60
N ALA A 103 19.12 -10.73 7.91
CA ALA A 103 20.33 -10.94 8.67
C ALA A 103 20.01 -11.51 10.06
N PRO A 104 20.78 -12.51 10.55
CA PRO A 104 20.61 -13.05 11.91
C PRO A 104 20.72 -11.98 13.01
N SER A 105 21.48 -10.90 12.77
CA SER A 105 21.61 -9.78 13.71
C SER A 105 20.31 -9.02 13.95
N LEU A 106 19.30 -9.16 13.08
CA LEU A 106 17.99 -8.52 13.22
C LEU A 106 16.99 -9.36 14.00
N LEU A 107 17.29 -10.62 14.34
CA LEU A 107 16.35 -11.53 15.00
C LEU A 107 15.87 -10.99 16.34
N ASN A 108 16.77 -10.36 17.11
CA ASN A 108 16.47 -9.80 18.43
C ASN A 108 15.69 -8.47 18.38
N ALA A 109 15.47 -7.91 17.19
CA ALA A 109 14.63 -6.71 17.02
C ALA A 109 13.13 -7.07 16.94
N SER A 110 12.79 -8.34 16.72
CA SER A 110 11.42 -8.82 16.73
C SER A 110 10.89 -8.92 18.17
N PRO A 111 9.62 -8.58 18.44
CA PRO A 111 9.00 -8.84 19.74
C PRO A 111 8.66 -10.33 19.96
N LEU A 112 8.82 -11.17 18.94
CA LEU A 112 8.55 -12.61 19.00
C LEU A 112 9.82 -13.40 19.33
N GLU A 113 9.63 -14.60 19.89
CA GLU A 113 10.73 -15.54 20.18
C GLU A 113 11.59 -15.79 18.94
N THR A 114 12.91 -15.80 19.13
CA THR A 114 13.88 -15.93 18.03
C THR A 114 13.64 -17.18 17.20
N ASP A 115 13.33 -18.31 17.83
CA ASP A 115 13.09 -19.58 17.14
C ASP A 115 11.83 -19.54 16.27
N ALA A 116 10.83 -18.72 16.61
CA ALA A 116 9.63 -18.55 15.80
C ALA A 116 9.86 -17.63 14.59
N VAL A 117 10.79 -16.68 14.71
CA VAL A 117 11.07 -15.67 13.68
C VAL A 117 12.14 -16.15 12.69
N ASN A 118 13.09 -16.96 13.16
CA ASN A 118 14.18 -17.44 12.36
C ASN A 118 13.68 -18.22 11.13
N GLY A 119 14.19 -17.88 9.95
CA GLY A 119 13.75 -18.49 8.68
C GLY A 119 12.42 -17.98 8.13
N THR A 120 11.75 -17.03 8.78
CA THR A 120 10.49 -16.45 8.28
C THR A 120 10.69 -15.82 6.90
N ARG A 121 9.92 -16.30 5.92
CA ARG A 121 9.90 -15.80 4.55
C ARG A 121 8.52 -16.02 3.93
N PHE A 122 7.74 -14.95 3.81
CA PHE A 122 6.47 -14.98 3.10
C PHE A 122 6.14 -13.60 2.53
N ILE A 123 5.12 -13.52 1.67
CA ILE A 123 4.62 -12.26 1.12
C ILE A 123 3.15 -12.15 1.49
N VAL A 124 2.75 -11.00 2.02
CA VAL A 124 1.33 -10.64 2.13
C VAL A 124 0.93 -9.93 0.86
N ALA A 125 0.02 -10.52 0.10
CA ALA A 125 -0.67 -9.86 -0.99
C ALA A 125 -1.96 -9.23 -0.44
N ARG A 126 -2.10 -7.92 -0.61
CA ARG A 126 -3.28 -7.15 -0.20
C ARG A 126 -3.92 -6.49 -1.42
N GLU A 127 -5.23 -6.62 -1.54
CA GLU A 127 -6.03 -5.81 -2.46
C GLU A 127 -6.05 -4.33 -1.97
N ASN A 128 -5.75 -3.41 -2.87
CA ASN A 128 -5.31 -2.05 -2.56
C ASN A 128 -6.10 -0.93 -3.26
N CYS A 129 -7.01 -1.28 -4.18
CA CYS A 129 -7.84 -0.37 -4.97
C CYS A 129 -9.36 -0.59 -4.76
N GLY A 130 -9.77 -1.54 -3.92
CA GLY A 130 -11.16 -1.91 -3.71
C GLY A 130 -11.88 -1.21 -2.55
N GLU A 131 -12.99 -1.83 -2.18
CA GLU A 131 -14.25 -1.18 -1.77
C GLU A 131 -14.21 -0.35 -0.50
N ALA A 132 -13.59 -0.82 0.59
CA ALA A 132 -13.59 -0.05 1.84
C ALA A 132 -12.90 1.33 1.72
N TYR A 133 -12.07 1.51 0.68
CA TYR A 133 -11.40 2.79 0.40
C TYR A 133 -12.03 3.56 -0.78
N PHE A 134 -12.64 2.87 -1.75
CA PHE A 134 -13.05 3.46 -3.03
C PHE A 134 -14.48 3.09 -3.49
N GLY A 135 -15.17 2.21 -2.77
CA GLY A 135 -16.53 1.82 -3.05
C GLY A 135 -17.53 2.92 -2.67
N ASP A 136 -18.71 2.85 -3.27
CA ASP A 136 -19.80 3.76 -2.94
C ASP A 136 -20.20 3.62 -1.46
N GLU A 137 -20.48 4.73 -0.79
CA GLU A 137 -21.07 4.71 0.54
C GLU A 137 -22.46 4.10 0.46
N VAL A 138 -22.59 2.82 0.81
CA VAL A 138 -23.89 2.17 0.97
C VAL A 138 -24.40 2.46 2.37
N GLU A 139 -25.18 3.54 2.51
CA GLU A 139 -25.88 3.86 3.76
C GLU A 139 -27.01 2.83 3.99
N ASN A 140 -26.68 1.69 4.60
CA ASN A 140 -27.69 0.78 5.08
C ASN A 140 -28.38 1.41 6.29
N ARG A 141 -29.67 1.78 6.14
CA ARG A 141 -30.53 2.18 7.27
C ARG A 141 -30.43 1.13 8.38
N VAL A 142 -29.80 1.53 9.48
CA VAL A 142 -29.70 0.72 10.69
C VAL A 142 -31.11 0.49 11.24
N VAL A 143 -31.63 -0.74 11.15
CA VAL A 143 -32.73 -1.16 12.04
C VAL A 143 -32.08 -1.43 13.39
N VAL A 144 -32.12 -0.43 14.27
CA VAL A 144 -31.59 -0.51 15.63
C VAL A 144 -32.46 -1.46 16.46
N LEU A 145 -31.95 -2.67 16.70
CA LEU A 145 -32.24 -3.40 17.93
C LEU A 145 -30.94 -3.42 18.74
N GLY A 146 -30.71 -2.34 19.51
CA GLY A 146 -29.50 -2.16 20.32
C GLY A 146 -28.45 -1.28 19.63
N SER A 147 -27.91 -0.34 20.40
CA SER A 147 -27.14 0.81 19.94
C SER A 147 -25.75 0.46 19.37
N LEU A 148 -25.48 1.06 18.21
CA LEU A 148 -24.18 1.28 17.54
C LEU A 148 -23.54 0.05 16.86
N GLY A 149 -23.74 -0.03 15.55
CA GLY A 149 -22.92 -0.83 14.66
C GLY A 149 -22.95 -0.27 13.23
N LEU A 150 -21.82 0.22 12.74
CA LEU A 150 -21.58 0.43 11.32
C LEU A 150 -20.97 -0.86 10.77
N GLN A 151 -21.58 -1.44 9.74
CA GLN A 151 -21.09 -2.67 9.12
C GLN A 151 -20.91 -2.43 7.62
N ALA A 152 -19.66 -2.34 7.17
CA ALA A 152 -19.34 -2.38 5.75
C ALA A 152 -19.40 -3.85 5.28
N ALA A 153 -20.27 -4.13 4.32
CA ALA A 153 -20.30 -5.41 3.63
C ALA A 153 -19.25 -5.37 2.51
N CYS A 154 -18.29 -6.31 2.53
CA CYS A 154 -17.21 -6.41 1.54
C CYS A 154 -17.41 -7.68 0.68
N THR A 155 -17.49 -7.53 -0.64
CA THR A 155 -17.53 -8.63 -1.64
C THR A 155 -17.27 -7.99 -3.01
N TYR A 156 -16.19 -8.22 -3.78
CA TYR A 156 -15.53 -9.48 -4.17
C TYR A 156 -14.03 -9.29 -4.52
N PRO A 157 -13.18 -10.34 -4.44
CA PRO A 157 -11.76 -10.30 -4.82
C PRO A 157 -11.49 -10.60 -6.31
N GLU A 158 -12.38 -10.28 -7.25
CA GLU A 158 -12.26 -10.71 -8.66
C GLU A 158 -10.92 -10.30 -9.31
N GLN A 159 -10.44 -9.09 -9.04
CA GLN A 159 -9.13 -8.64 -9.55
C GLN A 159 -7.97 -9.45 -8.98
N MET A 160 -8.05 -9.83 -7.70
CA MET A 160 -7.03 -10.65 -7.04
C MET A 160 -7.08 -12.10 -7.52
N GLU A 161 -8.28 -12.66 -7.68
CA GLU A 161 -8.47 -14.00 -8.26
C GLU A 161 -7.94 -14.08 -9.68
N ARG A 162 -8.26 -13.07 -10.51
CA ARG A 162 -7.72 -12.94 -11.86
C ARG A 162 -6.19 -12.89 -11.85
N TRP A 163 -5.60 -12.07 -10.99
CA TRP A 163 -4.15 -11.95 -10.88
C TRP A 163 -3.48 -13.25 -10.43
N MET A 164 -4.06 -13.95 -9.44
CA MET A 164 -3.57 -15.26 -9.00
C MET A 164 -3.63 -16.32 -10.11
N GLN A 165 -4.64 -16.25 -10.98
CA GLN A 165 -4.76 -17.14 -12.15
C GLN A 165 -3.77 -16.77 -13.26
N GLU A 166 -3.55 -15.48 -13.54
CA GLU A 166 -2.63 -14.99 -14.57
C GLU A 166 -1.16 -15.24 -14.22
N GLU A 167 -0.78 -15.11 -12.94
CA GLU A 167 0.61 -15.27 -12.47
C GLU A 167 0.97 -16.70 -12.01
N GLU A 168 0.06 -17.67 -12.20
CA GLU A 168 0.21 -19.06 -11.72
C GLU A 168 0.65 -19.17 -10.24
N VAL A 169 0.23 -18.22 -9.40
CA VAL A 169 0.61 -18.19 -7.99
C VAL A 169 -0.13 -19.30 -7.25
N GLN A 170 0.53 -20.46 -7.12
CA GLN A 170 0.03 -21.54 -6.29
C GLN A 170 0.27 -21.18 -4.81
N PRO A 171 -0.77 -21.15 -3.96
CA PRO A 171 -0.55 -21.05 -2.53
C PRO A 171 0.34 -22.20 -2.07
N SER A 172 1.38 -21.90 -1.30
CA SER A 172 2.26 -22.93 -0.72
C SER A 172 1.40 -23.99 -0.04
N SER A 173 1.66 -25.27 -0.29
CA SER A 173 0.87 -26.44 0.11
C SER A 173 0.69 -26.65 1.63
N GLU A 174 1.06 -25.69 2.47
CA GLU A 174 0.91 -25.73 3.90
C GLU A 174 -0.19 -24.75 4.35
N ALA A 175 -1.31 -25.35 4.74
CA ALA A 175 -2.55 -24.78 5.26
C ALA A 175 -3.53 -24.17 4.24
N PRO A 176 -4.81 -24.60 4.24
CA PRO A 176 -5.84 -23.97 3.42
C PRO A 176 -6.01 -22.50 3.83
N ILE A 177 -6.01 -21.61 2.83
CA ILE A 177 -6.47 -20.23 3.00
C ILE A 177 -7.95 -20.31 3.43
N LYS A 178 -8.20 -20.23 4.73
CA LYS A 178 -9.55 -19.97 5.22
C LYS A 178 -9.84 -18.51 4.91
N PRO A 179 -10.92 -18.18 4.17
CA PRO A 179 -11.38 -16.80 4.13
C PRO A 179 -11.66 -16.38 5.57
N VAL A 180 -10.84 -15.45 6.09
CA VAL A 180 -11.10 -14.83 7.38
C VAL A 180 -12.28 -13.89 7.14
N SER A 181 -13.50 -14.41 7.26
CA SER A 181 -14.64 -13.57 7.58
C SER A 181 -14.31 -12.94 8.92
N SER A 182 -13.98 -11.66 8.93
CA SER A 182 -13.87 -10.86 10.15
C SER A 182 -15.26 -10.68 10.75
N ARG A 183 -15.90 -11.77 11.19
CA ARG A 183 -16.85 -11.68 12.29
C ARG A 183 -16.01 -11.45 13.53
N VAL A 184 -15.87 -10.18 13.90
CA VAL A 184 -15.49 -9.82 15.26
C VAL A 184 -16.59 -10.37 16.16
N ALA A 185 -16.37 -11.56 16.70
CA ALA A 185 -17.17 -12.07 17.80
C ALA A 185 -16.71 -11.29 19.04
N CYS A 186 -17.50 -10.29 19.45
CA CYS A 186 -17.39 -9.77 20.80
C CYS A 186 -17.75 -10.91 21.76
N VAL A 187 -16.75 -11.44 22.46
CA VAL A 187 -16.97 -12.30 23.63
C VAL A 187 -17.59 -11.40 24.69
N GLY A 188 -18.87 -11.62 25.00
CA GLY A 188 -19.56 -10.94 26.08
C GLY A 188 -19.05 -11.44 27.43
N GLU A 189 -18.74 -10.50 28.32
CA GLU A 189 -18.76 -10.74 29.76
C GLU A 189 -20.09 -10.22 30.30
N GLU A 190 -20.93 -11.15 30.77
CA GLU A 190 -21.78 -10.99 31.97
C GLU A 190 -21.64 -12.28 32.80
#